data_AF-A0A3M1S9F9-F1
#
_entry.id   AF-A0A3M1S9F9-F1
#
_cell.length_a   1.000
_cell.length_b   1.000
_cell.length_c   1.000
_cell.angle_alpha   90.00
_cell.angle_beta   90.00
_cell.angle_gamma   90.00
#
_symmetry.space_group_name_H-M   'P 1'
#
loop_
_entity.id
_entity.type
_entity.pdbx_description
1 polymer ?
#
loop_
_entity_poly.entity_id
_entity_poly.type
_entity_poly.pdbx_seq_one_letter_code
_entity_poly.pdbx_strand_id
1 'polypeptide(L)'
;IYPKETDFIALNTYAPAITPGTTHSHIGEMEISLIAENIIKNPLKWESEALNAFRYEMCVLLIEKLSKGKAPPALVESVGNYLLDPIDVVAPLLSGANELSQMDGSIEELWGKSNIDQSPTEMIYSLSIIALLVEKFGWQKVLTFLQTIPTTTNVASAFEATFNMSLDDDFKELWLSYYPFYVQDRWQYHFLYNIDEDSYRLLIQSGAYADAKSRLEEHIRILQNLGEEQNVLKLRELLEIATMGQEGLSLLRQARQGYIAGNTAASLEQLVQAEAIFREINDDQRLAESNALKETMAQAQNLAMELEHEKWIAFLFMSPNRAKHLDQLISKLIRIGNQQNTAQLQAFIDMMKVRSIVFAILALVLLSFFSYRRLRAWVKKLDQEPYL
;
A
#
# COMPACT_ATOMS: atom_id res chain seq x y z
N ILE A 1 9.12 -32.84 -31.39
CA ILE A 1 8.98 -34.00 -30.47
C ILE A 1 9.79 -35.14 -31.06
N TYR A 2 10.76 -35.64 -30.31
CA TYR A 2 11.64 -36.74 -30.68
C TYR A 2 11.17 -38.01 -29.97
N PRO A 3 10.97 -39.14 -30.68
CA PRO A 3 10.57 -40.39 -30.04
C PRO A 3 11.58 -40.86 -29.00
N LYS A 4 12.88 -40.79 -29.31
CA LYS A 4 13.98 -41.20 -28.42
C LYS A 4 15.06 -40.13 -28.26
N GLU A 5 15.82 -40.18 -27.18
CA GLU A 5 17.04 -39.37 -26.97
C GLU A 5 18.03 -39.56 -28.12
N THR A 6 18.19 -40.81 -28.59
CA THR A 6 19.08 -41.12 -29.70
C THR A 6 18.67 -40.43 -30.99
N ASP A 7 17.36 -40.23 -31.20
CA ASP A 7 16.84 -39.55 -32.38
C ASP A 7 17.15 -38.06 -32.31
N PHE A 8 17.01 -37.45 -31.12
CA PHE A 8 17.40 -36.06 -30.88
C PHE A 8 18.89 -35.83 -31.16
N ILE A 9 19.76 -36.67 -30.59
CA ILE A 9 21.22 -36.55 -30.77
C ILE A 9 21.62 -36.75 -32.24
N ALA A 10 21.00 -37.70 -32.93
CA ALA A 10 21.32 -38.01 -34.31
C ALA A 10 20.89 -36.89 -35.29
N LEU A 11 19.74 -36.25 -35.03
CA LEU A 11 19.19 -35.22 -35.90
C LEU A 11 19.76 -33.83 -35.60
N ASN A 12 20.30 -33.62 -34.40
CA ASN A 12 20.75 -32.31 -33.92
C ASN A 12 22.23 -32.31 -33.52
N THR A 13 23.11 -32.66 -34.46
CA THR A 13 24.56 -32.83 -34.21
C THR A 13 25.26 -31.58 -33.65
N TYR A 14 24.66 -30.40 -33.80
CA TYR A 14 25.18 -29.12 -33.29
C TYR A 14 24.50 -28.63 -32.01
N ALA A 15 23.51 -29.36 -31.49
CA ALA A 15 22.87 -29.01 -30.23
C ALA A 15 23.81 -29.29 -29.04
N PRO A 16 23.66 -28.56 -27.92
CA PRO A 16 24.32 -28.92 -26.68
C PRO A 16 24.02 -30.37 -26.28
N ALA A 17 25.00 -31.04 -25.67
CA ALA A 17 24.80 -32.39 -25.17
C ALA A 17 23.75 -32.40 -24.05
N ILE A 18 22.75 -33.28 -24.16
CA ILE A 18 21.76 -33.51 -23.11
C ILE A 18 22.22 -34.63 -22.17
N THR A 19 21.81 -34.56 -20.90
CA THR A 19 22.07 -35.65 -19.95
C THR A 19 21.07 -36.79 -20.15
N PRO A 20 21.44 -38.05 -19.86
CA PRO A 20 20.50 -39.16 -19.94
C PRO A 20 19.28 -38.95 -19.04
N GLY A 21 18.09 -39.23 -19.56
CA GLY A 21 16.81 -39.02 -18.89
C GLY A 21 16.18 -37.65 -19.09
N THR A 22 16.84 -36.73 -19.80
CA THR A 22 16.35 -35.38 -20.08
C THR A 22 15.01 -35.42 -20.84
N THR A 23 13.99 -34.72 -20.35
CA THR A 23 12.66 -34.70 -21.00
C THR A 23 12.55 -33.64 -22.10
N HIS A 24 13.43 -32.65 -22.11
CA HIS A 24 13.38 -31.51 -23.04
C HIS A 24 14.74 -30.88 -23.34
N SER A 25 14.82 -30.15 -24.43
CA SER A 25 15.95 -29.30 -24.79
C SER A 25 15.46 -28.20 -25.72
N HIS A 26 16.30 -27.21 -26.03
CA HIS A 26 16.07 -26.30 -27.14
C HIS A 26 17.30 -26.20 -28.05
N ILE A 27 17.07 -25.84 -29.30
CA ILE A 27 18.12 -25.70 -30.32
C ILE A 27 18.08 -24.26 -30.83
N GLY A 28 19.04 -23.47 -30.36
CA GLY A 28 19.04 -22.02 -30.59
C GLY A 28 17.73 -21.37 -30.14
N GLU A 29 17.33 -20.28 -30.79
CA GLU A 29 16.19 -19.48 -30.34
C GLU A 29 14.81 -19.94 -30.87
N MET A 30 14.75 -20.99 -31.71
CA MET A 30 13.54 -21.27 -32.52
C MET A 30 12.95 -22.67 -32.36
N GLU A 31 13.63 -23.60 -31.70
CA GLU A 31 13.15 -24.97 -31.61
C GLU A 31 13.14 -25.48 -30.17
N ILE A 32 11.96 -25.87 -29.69
CA ILE A 32 11.77 -26.62 -28.45
C ILE A 32 11.64 -28.10 -28.80
N SER A 33 12.49 -28.89 -28.18
CA SER A 33 12.58 -30.33 -28.35
C SER A 33 12.04 -31.03 -27.12
N LEU A 34 11.02 -31.88 -27.31
CA LEU A 34 10.49 -32.77 -26.27
C LEU A 34 10.90 -34.19 -26.57
N ILE A 35 11.35 -34.94 -25.56
CA ILE A 35 11.85 -36.31 -25.68
C ILE A 35 10.78 -37.27 -25.13
N ALA A 36 10.01 -37.85 -26.06
CA ALA A 36 8.82 -38.61 -25.72
C ALA A 36 9.11 -39.82 -24.83
N GLU A 37 10.17 -40.59 -25.11
CA GLU A 37 10.51 -41.77 -24.30
C GLU A 37 10.75 -41.48 -22.81
N ASN A 38 11.18 -40.25 -22.46
CA ASN A 38 11.40 -39.85 -21.09
C ASN A 38 10.12 -39.33 -20.43
N ILE A 39 9.34 -38.52 -21.15
CA ILE A 39 8.06 -37.97 -20.69
C ILE A 39 7.05 -39.10 -20.40
N ILE A 40 7.05 -40.17 -21.21
CA ILE A 40 6.09 -41.28 -21.02
C ILE A 40 6.53 -42.28 -19.94
N LYS A 41 7.69 -42.10 -19.29
CA LYS A 41 8.13 -42.98 -18.19
C LYS A 41 7.13 -43.01 -17.05
N ASN A 42 6.37 -41.94 -16.86
CA ASN A 42 5.24 -41.88 -15.95
C ASN A 42 3.91 -41.63 -16.70
N PRO A 43 3.21 -42.69 -17.15
CA PRO A 43 1.98 -42.56 -17.92
C PRO A 43 0.83 -41.85 -17.18
N LEU A 44 0.93 -41.67 -15.87
CA LEU A 44 -0.07 -40.93 -15.08
C LEU A 44 0.20 -39.42 -15.05
N LYS A 45 1.42 -39.00 -15.38
CA LYS A 45 1.86 -37.60 -15.35
C LYS A 45 2.36 -37.06 -16.69
N TRP A 46 2.37 -37.87 -17.75
CA TRP A 46 2.96 -37.49 -19.04
C TRP A 46 2.45 -36.14 -19.59
N GLU A 47 1.18 -35.80 -19.39
CA GLU A 47 0.61 -34.50 -19.83
C GLU A 47 1.21 -33.34 -19.04
N SER A 48 1.28 -33.44 -17.71
CA SER A 48 1.87 -32.40 -16.86
C SER A 48 3.38 -32.29 -17.08
N GLU A 49 4.07 -33.42 -17.26
CA GLU A 49 5.50 -33.48 -17.59
C GLU A 49 5.79 -32.82 -18.95
N ALA A 50 4.99 -33.11 -19.98
CA ALA A 50 5.13 -32.48 -21.30
C ALA A 50 4.87 -30.98 -21.24
N LEU A 51 3.85 -30.55 -20.49
CA LEU A 51 3.50 -29.15 -20.33
C LEU A 51 4.55 -28.38 -19.53
N ASN A 52 5.07 -28.97 -18.45
CA ASN A 52 6.16 -28.38 -17.66
C ASN A 52 7.44 -28.27 -18.50
N ALA A 53 7.80 -29.32 -19.23
CA ALA A 53 8.91 -29.28 -20.18
C ALA A 53 8.78 -28.14 -21.21
N PHE A 54 7.60 -27.99 -21.79
CA PHE A 54 7.33 -26.90 -22.73
C PHE A 54 7.41 -25.52 -22.06
N ARG A 55 6.83 -25.36 -20.86
CA ARG A 55 6.87 -24.11 -20.07
C ARG A 55 8.29 -23.71 -19.71
N TYR A 56 9.10 -24.67 -19.24
CA TYR A 56 10.48 -24.46 -18.89
C TYR A 56 11.25 -23.91 -20.10
N GLU A 57 11.20 -24.60 -21.23
CA GLU A 57 11.97 -24.22 -22.42
C GLU A 57 11.51 -22.89 -23.02
N MET A 58 10.18 -22.64 -23.07
CA MET A 58 9.65 -21.34 -23.47
C MET A 58 10.17 -20.21 -22.57
N CYS A 59 10.29 -20.47 -21.26
CA CYS A 59 10.81 -19.52 -20.31
C CYS A 59 12.30 -19.26 -20.52
N VAL A 60 13.11 -20.32 -20.66
CA VAL A 60 14.55 -20.21 -20.93
C VAL A 60 14.80 -19.36 -22.16
N LEU A 61 14.14 -19.68 -23.29
CA LEU A 61 14.26 -18.91 -24.54
C LEU A 61 13.86 -17.43 -24.36
N LEU A 62 12.81 -17.16 -23.58
CA LEU A 62 12.40 -15.79 -23.29
C LEU A 62 13.45 -15.06 -22.46
N ILE A 63 13.98 -15.68 -21.41
CA ILE A 63 15.01 -15.08 -20.54
C ILE A 63 16.27 -14.79 -21.34
N GLU A 64 16.72 -15.74 -22.16
CA GLU A 64 17.88 -15.57 -23.03
C GLU A 64 17.69 -14.38 -23.97
N LYS A 65 16.50 -14.25 -24.57
CA LYS A 65 16.16 -13.13 -25.44
C LYS A 65 16.09 -11.79 -24.70
N LEU A 66 15.45 -11.74 -23.53
CA LEU A 66 15.33 -10.51 -22.72
C LEU A 66 16.70 -10.06 -22.20
N SER A 67 17.53 -11.02 -21.76
CA SER A 67 18.86 -10.77 -21.20
C SER A 67 19.99 -10.75 -22.25
N LYS A 68 19.69 -10.97 -23.54
CA LYS A 68 20.66 -11.12 -24.63
C LYS A 68 21.77 -12.14 -24.29
N GLY A 69 21.37 -13.25 -23.68
CA GLY A 69 22.27 -14.31 -23.22
C GLY A 69 23.21 -13.92 -22.08
N LYS A 70 22.97 -12.79 -21.39
CA LYS A 70 23.80 -12.33 -20.26
C LYS A 70 23.25 -12.73 -18.88
N ALA A 71 22.06 -13.32 -18.80
CA ALA A 71 21.56 -13.85 -17.53
C ALA A 71 22.45 -15.02 -17.07
N PRO A 72 22.85 -15.05 -15.78
CA PRO A 72 23.62 -16.16 -15.22
C PRO A 72 22.87 -17.48 -15.28
N PRO A 73 23.57 -18.63 -15.40
CA PRO A 73 22.92 -19.92 -15.64
C PRO A 73 21.90 -20.30 -14.56
N ALA A 74 22.25 -20.21 -13.28
CA ALA A 74 21.32 -20.56 -12.21
C ALA A 74 20.15 -19.57 -12.08
N LEU A 75 20.31 -18.30 -12.49
CA LEU A 75 19.16 -17.38 -12.60
C LEU A 75 18.19 -17.85 -13.68
N VAL A 76 18.69 -18.24 -14.85
CA VAL A 76 17.86 -18.78 -15.95
C VAL A 76 17.12 -20.03 -15.48
N GLU A 77 17.85 -20.97 -14.87
CA GLU A 77 17.32 -22.22 -14.35
C GLU A 77 16.20 -21.96 -13.33
N SER A 78 16.41 -21.02 -12.42
CA SER A 78 15.47 -20.77 -11.31
C SER A 78 14.20 -20.09 -11.79
N VAL A 79 14.29 -19.15 -12.74
CA VAL A 79 13.10 -18.53 -13.32
C VAL A 79 12.34 -19.54 -14.19
N GLY A 80 13.05 -20.40 -14.92
CA GLY A 80 12.47 -21.52 -15.67
C GLY A 80 11.69 -22.48 -14.76
N ASN A 81 12.31 -22.95 -13.69
CA ASN A 81 11.68 -23.84 -12.70
C ASN A 81 10.54 -23.18 -11.93
N TYR A 82 10.61 -21.87 -11.67
CA TYR A 82 9.54 -21.14 -11.00
C TYR A 82 8.22 -21.21 -11.79
N LEU A 83 8.25 -21.17 -13.13
CA LEU A 83 7.02 -21.22 -13.94
C LEU A 83 6.39 -22.62 -14.05
N LEU A 84 7.03 -23.64 -13.51
CA LEU A 84 6.52 -25.02 -13.50
C LEU A 84 5.53 -25.24 -12.36
N ASP A 85 4.79 -26.34 -12.43
CA ASP A 85 3.92 -26.71 -11.31
C ASP A 85 4.78 -26.91 -10.03
N PRO A 86 4.56 -26.11 -8.97
CA PRO A 86 5.37 -26.19 -7.75
C PRO A 86 5.25 -27.55 -7.06
N ILE A 87 4.15 -28.29 -7.25
CA ILE A 87 3.99 -29.64 -6.69
C ILE A 87 4.94 -30.61 -7.36
N ASP A 88 5.16 -30.47 -8.67
CA ASP A 88 6.05 -31.35 -9.43
C ASP A 88 7.54 -30.96 -9.27
N VAL A 89 7.85 -29.71 -8.91
CA VAL A 89 9.22 -29.22 -8.81
C VAL A 89 9.69 -29.00 -7.37
N VAL A 90 8.96 -28.23 -6.56
CA VAL A 90 9.43 -27.82 -5.23
C VAL A 90 9.24 -28.93 -4.20
N ALA A 91 8.13 -29.67 -4.25
CA ALA A 91 7.87 -30.72 -3.27
C ALA A 91 8.93 -31.85 -3.27
N PRO A 92 9.41 -32.34 -4.44
CA PRO A 92 10.53 -33.28 -4.49
C PRO A 92 11.84 -32.68 -3.95
N LEU A 93 12.14 -31.42 -4.27
CA LEU A 93 13.36 -30.74 -3.80
C LEU A 93 13.37 -30.63 -2.27
N LEU A 94 12.25 -30.22 -1.66
CA LEU A 94 12.13 -30.10 -0.20
C LEU A 94 12.29 -31.45 0.49
N SER A 95 11.77 -32.52 -0.13
CA SER A 95 11.94 -33.88 0.39
C SER A 95 13.39 -34.38 0.33
N GLY A 96 14.19 -33.85 -0.60
CA GLY A 96 15.60 -34.19 -0.79
C GLY A 96 16.59 -33.26 -0.08
N ALA A 97 16.13 -32.15 0.49
CA ALA A 97 16.99 -31.20 1.20
C ALA A 97 17.32 -31.72 2.60
N ASN A 98 18.60 -32.03 2.85
CA ASN A 98 19.03 -32.71 4.08
C ASN A 98 19.09 -31.82 5.33
N GLU A 99 18.99 -30.51 5.19
CA GLU A 99 18.79 -29.53 6.27
C GLU A 99 18.58 -28.17 5.60
N LEU A 100 17.60 -27.39 6.06
CA LEU A 100 17.39 -26.00 5.62
C LEU A 100 18.40 -25.11 6.35
N SER A 101 19.67 -25.20 5.95
CA SER A 101 20.74 -24.36 6.47
C SER A 101 20.59 -22.92 5.98
N GLN A 102 21.39 -22.00 6.53
CA GLN A 102 21.52 -20.68 5.93
C GLN A 102 22.41 -20.78 4.68
N MET A 103 22.06 -20.02 3.64
CA MET A 103 22.88 -19.94 2.44
C MET A 103 24.25 -19.32 2.76
N ASP A 104 25.30 -20.09 2.53
CA ASP A 104 26.67 -19.60 2.50
C ASP A 104 26.94 -18.88 1.17
N GLY A 105 27.57 -17.70 1.22
CA GLY A 105 27.93 -16.92 0.04
C GLY A 105 26.89 -15.87 -0.38
N SER A 106 27.13 -15.24 -1.53
CA SER A 106 26.26 -14.18 -2.07
C SER A 106 25.16 -14.74 -3.01
N ILE A 107 24.07 -14.00 -3.22
CA ILE A 107 23.04 -14.34 -4.20
C ILE A 107 23.62 -14.27 -5.62
N GLU A 108 24.50 -13.30 -5.89
CA GLU A 108 25.18 -13.21 -7.20
C GLU A 108 26.04 -14.46 -7.47
N GLU A 109 26.74 -14.98 -6.45
CA GLU A 109 27.50 -16.22 -6.53
C GLU A 109 26.59 -17.44 -6.76
N LEU A 110 25.46 -17.52 -6.05
CA LEU A 110 24.47 -18.58 -6.23
C LEU A 110 23.94 -18.61 -7.67
N TRP A 111 23.52 -17.47 -8.20
CA TRP A 111 23.02 -17.35 -9.57
C TRP A 111 24.08 -17.60 -10.64
N GLY A 112 25.36 -17.42 -10.32
CA GLY A 112 26.49 -17.72 -11.21
C GLY A 112 26.76 -19.22 -11.43
N LYS A 113 26.22 -20.11 -10.60
CA LYS A 113 26.51 -21.55 -10.66
C LYS A 113 25.92 -22.20 -11.91
N SER A 114 26.70 -23.06 -12.56
CA SER A 114 26.30 -23.77 -13.78
C SER A 114 25.62 -25.13 -13.53
N ASN A 115 25.60 -25.60 -12.29
CA ASN A 115 25.12 -26.94 -11.90
C ASN A 115 24.25 -26.90 -10.63
N ILE A 116 23.43 -25.84 -10.50
CA ILE A 116 22.55 -25.65 -9.34
C ILE A 116 21.49 -26.75 -9.22
N ASP A 117 21.12 -27.37 -10.33
CA ASP A 117 20.21 -28.52 -10.44
C ASP A 117 20.71 -29.77 -9.68
N GLN A 118 22.01 -29.87 -9.44
CA GLN A 118 22.61 -30.99 -8.70
C GLN A 118 22.49 -30.86 -7.18
N SER A 119 22.08 -29.68 -6.68
CA SER A 119 21.94 -29.40 -5.25
C SER A 119 20.50 -28.98 -4.94
N PRO A 120 19.66 -29.89 -4.39
CA PRO A 120 18.27 -29.56 -4.04
C PRO A 120 18.16 -28.32 -3.14
N THR A 121 19.06 -28.20 -2.17
CA THR A 121 19.10 -27.05 -1.24
C THR A 121 19.41 -25.74 -1.96
N GLU A 122 20.38 -25.70 -2.87
CA GLU A 122 20.71 -24.47 -3.61
C GLU A 122 19.61 -24.08 -4.60
N MET A 123 18.98 -25.07 -5.23
CA MET A 123 17.82 -24.85 -6.08
C MET A 123 16.67 -24.24 -5.28
N ILE A 124 16.38 -24.74 -4.07
CA ILE A 124 15.36 -24.17 -3.17
C ILE A 124 15.71 -22.73 -2.80
N TYR A 125 16.97 -22.43 -2.47
CA TYR A 125 17.40 -21.04 -2.21
C TYR A 125 17.07 -20.16 -3.41
N SER A 126 17.49 -20.56 -4.60
CA SER A 126 17.32 -19.75 -5.79
C SER A 126 15.84 -19.60 -6.21
N LEU A 127 15.04 -20.66 -6.10
CA LEU A 127 13.59 -20.61 -6.34
C LEU A 127 12.87 -19.69 -5.35
N SER A 128 13.24 -19.76 -4.06
CA SER A 128 12.65 -18.90 -3.03
C SER A 128 12.97 -17.42 -3.23
N ILE A 129 14.15 -17.12 -3.81
CA ILE A 129 14.52 -15.76 -4.21
C ILE A 129 13.60 -15.28 -5.35
N ILE A 130 13.39 -16.09 -6.39
CA ILE A 130 12.48 -15.73 -7.48
C ILE A 130 11.05 -15.56 -6.95
N ALA A 131 10.57 -16.47 -6.11
CA ALA A 131 9.25 -16.37 -5.49
C ALA A 131 9.07 -15.07 -4.71
N LEU A 132 10.05 -14.69 -3.87
CA LEU A 132 10.03 -13.42 -3.15
C LEU A 132 10.00 -12.22 -4.10
N LEU A 133 10.76 -12.25 -5.19
CA LEU A 133 10.77 -11.15 -6.16
C LEU A 133 9.38 -10.96 -6.79
N VAL A 134 8.75 -12.06 -7.18
CA VAL A 134 7.40 -12.04 -7.77
C VAL A 134 6.36 -11.60 -6.75
N GLU A 135 6.42 -12.12 -5.54
CA GLU A 135 5.47 -11.81 -4.47
C GLU A 135 5.56 -10.35 -4.02
N LYS A 136 6.78 -9.84 -3.81
CA LYS A 136 6.98 -8.49 -3.30
C LYS A 136 6.84 -7.42 -4.38
N PHE A 137 7.39 -7.66 -5.57
CA PHE A 137 7.53 -6.64 -6.62
C PHE A 137 6.70 -6.91 -7.88
N GLY A 138 6.10 -8.09 -8.01
CA GLY A 138 5.32 -8.48 -9.18
C GLY A 138 6.16 -9.06 -10.32
N TRP A 139 5.54 -9.92 -11.13
CA TRP A 139 6.18 -10.58 -12.27
C TRP A 139 6.71 -9.57 -13.30
N GLN A 140 5.97 -8.49 -13.57
CA GLN A 140 6.39 -7.49 -14.55
C GLN A 140 7.72 -6.83 -14.18
N LYS A 141 7.97 -6.62 -12.88
CA LYS A 141 9.23 -6.04 -12.40
C LYS A 141 10.40 -7.01 -12.56
N VAL A 142 10.16 -8.32 -12.39
CA VAL A 142 11.14 -9.37 -12.71
C VAL A 142 11.49 -9.36 -14.20
N LEU A 143 10.50 -9.21 -15.09
CA LEU A 143 10.77 -9.07 -16.53
C LEU A 143 11.60 -7.81 -16.84
N THR A 144 11.31 -6.68 -16.19
CA THR A 144 12.12 -5.47 -16.32
C THR A 144 13.56 -5.70 -15.83
N PHE A 145 13.75 -6.45 -14.74
CA PHE A 145 15.08 -6.82 -14.27
C PHE A 145 15.85 -7.62 -15.33
N LEU A 146 15.24 -8.67 -15.90
CA LEU A 146 15.86 -9.47 -16.96
C LEU A 146 16.22 -8.63 -18.20
N GLN A 147 15.37 -7.66 -18.56
CA GLN A 147 15.61 -6.69 -19.64
C GLN A 147 16.72 -5.68 -19.33
N THR A 148 17.04 -5.46 -18.06
CA THR A 148 18.06 -4.49 -17.61
C THR A 148 19.46 -5.11 -17.61
N ILE A 149 19.58 -6.42 -17.36
CA ILE A 149 20.86 -7.17 -17.38
C ILE A 149 21.76 -6.85 -18.58
N PRO A 150 21.27 -6.77 -19.84
CA PRO A 150 22.14 -6.46 -20.99
C PRO A 150 22.83 -5.11 -20.91
N THR A 151 22.25 -4.16 -20.18
CA THR A 151 22.61 -2.73 -20.18
C THR A 151 23.48 -2.30 -19.00
N THR A 152 23.75 -3.22 -18.06
CA THR A 152 24.56 -2.97 -16.86
C THR A 152 25.85 -3.79 -16.88
N THR A 153 26.73 -3.53 -15.91
CA THR A 153 28.03 -4.18 -15.78
C THR A 153 27.90 -5.64 -15.31
N ASN A 154 27.03 -5.89 -14.34
CA ASN A 154 26.76 -7.20 -13.76
C ASN A 154 25.31 -7.30 -13.29
N VAL A 155 24.93 -8.45 -12.76
CA VAL A 155 23.56 -8.73 -12.32
C VAL A 155 23.21 -7.96 -11.07
N ALA A 156 24.12 -7.82 -10.11
CA ALA A 156 23.91 -6.97 -8.94
C ALA A 156 23.56 -5.52 -9.34
N SER A 157 24.25 -4.95 -10.33
CA SER A 157 23.95 -3.61 -10.84
C SER A 157 22.60 -3.54 -11.57
N ALA A 158 22.21 -4.58 -12.32
CA ALA A 158 20.89 -4.64 -12.95
C ALA A 158 19.78 -4.71 -11.91
N PHE A 159 20.03 -5.46 -10.83
CA PHE A 159 19.13 -5.60 -9.71
C PHE A 159 18.92 -4.27 -9.00
N GLU A 160 20.01 -3.60 -8.64
CA GLU A 160 19.97 -2.28 -7.99
C GLU A 160 19.26 -1.24 -8.86
N ALA A 161 19.57 -1.18 -10.16
CA ALA A 161 18.90 -0.28 -11.10
C ALA A 161 17.38 -0.54 -11.22
N THR A 162 16.94 -1.79 -11.05
CA THR A 162 15.53 -2.16 -11.21
C THR A 162 14.74 -2.00 -9.90
N PHE A 163 15.27 -2.52 -8.80
CA PHE A 163 14.58 -2.61 -7.52
C PHE A 163 14.97 -1.50 -6.53
N ASN A 164 15.98 -0.69 -6.87
CA ASN A 164 16.49 0.40 -6.03
C ASN A 164 16.92 -0.08 -4.63
N MET A 165 17.64 -1.22 -4.60
CA MET A 165 18.19 -1.86 -3.40
C MET A 165 19.38 -2.76 -3.75
N SER A 166 20.31 -2.94 -2.82
CA SER A 166 21.46 -3.85 -2.99
C SER A 166 20.99 -5.31 -3.02
N LEU A 167 21.52 -6.10 -3.95
CA LEU A 167 21.18 -7.53 -4.10
C LEU A 167 21.63 -8.34 -2.88
N ASP A 168 22.88 -8.16 -2.47
CA ASP A 168 23.53 -9.00 -1.45
C ASP A 168 23.43 -8.45 -0.03
N ASP A 169 23.03 -7.18 0.14
CA ASP A 169 22.79 -6.56 1.45
C ASP A 169 21.29 -6.49 1.75
N ASP A 170 20.60 -5.49 1.19
CA ASP A 170 19.21 -5.17 1.52
C ASP A 170 18.25 -6.30 1.14
N PHE A 171 18.39 -6.84 -0.07
CA PHE A 171 17.49 -7.87 -0.56
C PHE A 171 17.79 -9.23 0.08
N LYS A 172 19.06 -9.56 0.33
CA LYS A 172 19.41 -10.77 1.06
C LYS A 172 18.85 -10.78 2.48
N GLU A 173 18.89 -9.65 3.20
CA GLU A 173 18.26 -9.54 4.53
C GLU A 173 16.75 -9.79 4.47
N LEU A 174 16.08 -9.17 3.50
CA LEU A 174 14.67 -9.41 3.25
C LEU A 174 14.41 -10.90 2.95
N TRP A 175 15.23 -11.51 2.10
CA TRP A 175 15.11 -12.93 1.76
C TRP A 175 15.31 -13.83 2.96
N LEU A 176 16.27 -13.55 3.84
CA LEU A 176 16.49 -14.30 5.08
C LEU A 176 15.27 -14.28 6.01
N SER A 177 14.49 -13.18 6.01
CA SER A 177 13.22 -13.09 6.75
C SER A 177 12.08 -13.86 6.08
N TYR A 178 12.11 -13.99 4.75
CA TYR A 178 11.09 -14.67 3.94
C TYR A 178 11.29 -16.18 3.88
N TYR A 179 12.54 -16.63 3.77
CA TYR A 179 12.91 -18.01 3.48
C TYR A 179 12.27 -19.04 4.43
N PRO A 180 12.21 -18.82 5.76
CA PRO A 180 11.56 -19.76 6.67
C PRO A 180 10.07 -20.00 6.34
N PHE A 181 9.36 -18.96 5.87
CA PHE A 181 7.98 -19.10 5.44
C PHE A 181 7.89 -19.86 4.12
N TYR A 182 8.79 -19.55 3.17
CA TYR A 182 8.88 -20.24 1.87
C TYR A 182 8.92 -21.75 2.03
N VAL A 183 9.87 -22.24 2.84
CA VAL A 183 10.13 -23.67 3.02
C VAL A 183 9.10 -24.39 3.87
N GLN A 184 8.40 -23.67 4.75
CA GLN A 184 7.35 -24.25 5.57
C GLN A 184 6.15 -24.62 4.70
N ASP A 185 5.51 -23.64 4.07
CA ASP A 185 4.31 -23.85 3.26
C ASP A 185 4.15 -22.82 2.13
N ARG A 186 4.90 -21.70 2.17
CA ARG A 186 4.65 -20.58 1.26
C ARG A 186 4.96 -20.92 -0.19
N TRP A 187 5.85 -21.87 -0.47
CA TRP A 187 6.10 -22.42 -1.81
C TRP A 187 4.87 -22.98 -2.51
N GLN A 188 3.86 -23.42 -1.74
CA GLN A 188 2.61 -23.94 -2.29
C GLN A 188 1.82 -22.85 -2.98
N TYR A 189 2.01 -21.58 -2.57
CA TYR A 189 1.37 -20.44 -3.18
C TYR A 189 2.22 -19.95 -4.34
N HIS A 190 1.66 -20.06 -5.53
CA HIS A 190 2.33 -19.74 -6.77
C HIS A 190 1.48 -18.76 -7.57
N PHE A 191 2.16 -17.79 -8.19
CA PHE A 191 1.52 -16.77 -9.00
C PHE A 191 0.66 -17.33 -10.14
N LEU A 192 0.90 -18.57 -10.60
CA LEU A 192 0.10 -19.21 -11.64
C LEU A 192 -0.88 -20.28 -11.15
N TYR A 193 -0.50 -21.11 -10.18
CA TYR A 193 -1.23 -22.35 -9.88
C TYR A 193 -2.12 -22.21 -8.63
N ASN A 194 -1.58 -21.62 -7.57
CA ASN A 194 -2.19 -21.60 -6.25
C ASN A 194 -2.08 -20.19 -5.68
N ILE A 195 -3.04 -19.34 -6.03
CA ILE A 195 -2.94 -17.92 -5.70
C ILE A 195 -3.13 -17.69 -4.21
N ASP A 196 -2.27 -16.85 -3.64
CA ASP A 196 -2.46 -16.38 -2.27
C ASP A 196 -3.49 -15.26 -2.18
N GLU A 197 -4.73 -15.64 -1.91
CA GLU A 197 -5.81 -14.70 -1.60
C GLU A 197 -5.57 -13.95 -0.27
N ASP A 198 -4.93 -14.58 0.71
CA ASP A 198 -4.78 -14.04 2.06
C ASP A 198 -3.86 -12.81 2.08
N SER A 199 -2.81 -12.77 1.25
CA SER A 199 -1.99 -11.57 1.10
C SER A 199 -2.79 -10.37 0.60
N TYR A 200 -3.73 -10.57 -0.33
CA TYR A 200 -4.60 -9.49 -0.79
C TYR A 200 -5.59 -9.08 0.29
N ARG A 201 -6.16 -10.06 1.00
CA ARG A 201 -7.05 -9.80 2.14
C ARG A 201 -6.34 -9.01 3.23
N LEU A 202 -5.06 -9.28 3.51
CA LEU A 202 -4.27 -8.53 4.49
C LEU A 202 -4.02 -7.07 4.06
N LEU A 203 -3.72 -6.84 2.78
CA LEU A 203 -3.62 -5.47 2.24
C LEU A 203 -4.95 -4.72 2.37
N ILE A 204 -6.07 -5.39 2.07
CA ILE A 204 -7.43 -4.84 2.22
C ILE A 204 -7.71 -4.52 3.69
N GLN A 205 -7.46 -5.46 4.60
CA GLN A 205 -7.69 -5.31 6.05
C GLN A 205 -6.82 -4.21 6.68
N SER A 206 -5.60 -4.01 6.19
CA SER A 206 -4.75 -2.89 6.63
C SER A 206 -5.15 -1.54 6.03
N GLY A 207 -6.16 -1.51 5.16
CA GLY A 207 -6.63 -0.33 4.45
C GLY A 207 -5.70 0.13 3.31
N ALA A 208 -4.77 -0.72 2.88
CA ALA A 208 -3.90 -0.50 1.72
C ALA A 208 -4.63 -0.82 0.40
N TYR A 209 -5.83 -0.26 0.23
CA TYR A 209 -6.74 -0.54 -0.88
C TYR A 209 -6.14 -0.25 -2.26
N ALA A 210 -5.41 0.85 -2.40
CA ALA A 210 -4.78 1.21 -3.67
C ALA A 210 -3.70 0.19 -4.09
N ASP A 211 -2.91 -0.30 -3.13
CA ASP A 211 -1.87 -1.30 -3.38
C ASP A 211 -2.50 -2.66 -3.70
N ALA A 212 -3.53 -3.07 -2.94
CA ALA A 212 -4.31 -4.27 -3.22
C ALA A 212 -4.90 -4.23 -4.63
N LYS A 213 -5.59 -3.14 -4.99
CA LYS A 213 -6.20 -2.94 -6.31
C LYS A 213 -5.16 -3.07 -7.43
N SER A 214 -4.07 -2.30 -7.37
CA SER A 214 -3.05 -2.31 -8.42
C SER A 214 -2.46 -3.71 -8.64
N ARG A 215 -2.18 -4.44 -7.55
CA ARG A 215 -1.63 -5.80 -7.63
C ARG A 215 -2.67 -6.80 -8.17
N LEU A 216 -3.93 -6.68 -7.75
CA LEU A 216 -5.03 -7.52 -8.22
C LEU A 216 -5.31 -7.30 -9.71
N GLU A 217 -5.35 -6.06 -10.20
CA GLU A 217 -5.53 -5.74 -11.62
C GLU A 217 -4.43 -6.36 -12.49
N GLU A 218 -3.18 -6.24 -12.06
CA GLU A 218 -2.04 -6.86 -12.76
C GLU A 218 -2.15 -8.39 -12.77
N HIS A 219 -2.43 -9.00 -11.62
CA HIS A 219 -2.53 -10.44 -11.48
C HIS A 219 -3.69 -11.00 -12.32
N ILE A 220 -4.87 -10.39 -12.23
CA ILE A 220 -6.04 -10.76 -13.03
C ILE A 220 -5.73 -10.67 -14.52
N ARG A 221 -5.08 -9.59 -14.99
CA ARG A 221 -4.72 -9.45 -16.41
C ARG A 221 -3.83 -10.58 -16.88
N ILE A 222 -2.88 -11.01 -16.06
CA ILE A 222 -1.98 -12.11 -16.41
C ILE A 222 -2.75 -13.44 -16.44
N LEU A 223 -3.56 -13.73 -15.43
CA LEU A 223 -4.38 -14.95 -15.39
C LEU A 223 -5.38 -15.02 -16.56
N GLN A 224 -5.96 -13.88 -16.96
CA GLN A 224 -6.82 -13.78 -18.14
C GLN A 224 -6.07 -14.14 -19.42
N ASN A 225 -4.84 -13.64 -19.58
CA ASN A 225 -4.01 -13.98 -20.73
C ASN A 225 -3.60 -15.46 -20.76
N LEU A 226 -3.60 -16.13 -19.60
CA LEU A 226 -3.29 -17.54 -19.45
C LEU A 226 -4.53 -18.45 -19.49
N GLY A 227 -5.74 -17.88 -19.56
CA GLY A 227 -7.00 -18.65 -19.59
C GLY A 227 -7.43 -19.23 -18.23
N GLU A 228 -6.88 -18.74 -17.12
CA GLU A 228 -7.14 -19.21 -15.76
C GLU A 228 -8.45 -18.61 -15.18
N GLU A 229 -9.58 -18.85 -15.85
CA GLU A 229 -10.90 -18.25 -15.58
C GLU A 229 -11.35 -18.41 -14.11
N GLN A 230 -11.13 -19.59 -13.50
CA GLN A 230 -11.54 -19.84 -12.11
C GLN A 230 -10.76 -18.97 -11.11
N ASN A 231 -9.47 -18.81 -11.35
CA ASN A 231 -8.58 -17.99 -10.54
C ASN A 231 -8.86 -16.49 -10.74
N VAL A 232 -9.22 -16.09 -11.97
CA VAL A 232 -9.69 -14.72 -12.27
C VAL A 232 -10.94 -14.37 -11.47
N LEU A 233 -11.92 -15.27 -11.38
CA LEU A 233 -13.15 -15.01 -10.63
C LEU A 233 -12.88 -14.75 -9.15
N LYS A 234 -12.05 -15.57 -8.50
CA LYS A 234 -11.66 -15.40 -7.10
C LYS A 234 -11.02 -14.04 -6.82
N LEU A 235 -10.09 -13.62 -7.68
CA LEU A 235 -9.41 -12.34 -7.51
C LEU A 235 -10.30 -11.12 -7.84
N ARG A 236 -11.30 -11.28 -8.70
CA ARG A 236 -12.22 -10.18 -9.03
C ARG A 236 -13.06 -9.72 -7.84
N GLU A 237 -13.50 -10.64 -6.98
CA GLU A 237 -14.21 -10.28 -5.76
C GLU A 237 -13.34 -9.41 -4.85
N LEU A 238 -12.06 -9.79 -4.68
CA LEU A 238 -11.10 -9.00 -3.91
C LEU A 238 -10.81 -7.65 -4.57
N LEU A 239 -10.77 -7.60 -5.91
CA LEU A 239 -10.56 -6.36 -6.66
C LEU A 239 -11.72 -5.38 -6.49
N GLU A 240 -12.96 -5.88 -6.47
CA GLU A 240 -14.16 -5.09 -6.22
C GLU A 240 -14.10 -4.47 -4.82
N ILE A 241 -13.81 -5.28 -3.79
CA ILE A 241 -13.61 -4.81 -2.42
C ILE A 241 -12.52 -3.74 -2.35
N ALA A 242 -11.36 -3.97 -2.97
CA ALA A 242 -10.26 -3.02 -2.98
C ALA A 242 -10.61 -1.71 -3.70
N THR A 243 -11.36 -1.80 -4.80
CA THR A 243 -11.82 -0.62 -5.56
C THR A 243 -12.78 0.23 -4.74
N MET A 244 -13.77 -0.42 -4.11
CA MET A 244 -14.71 0.23 -3.20
C MET A 244 -13.98 0.88 -2.02
N GLY A 245 -13.08 0.16 -1.35
CA GLY A 245 -12.29 0.71 -0.24
C GLY A 245 -11.45 1.93 -0.64
N GLN A 246 -10.87 1.94 -1.85
CA GLN A 246 -10.16 3.10 -2.39
C GLN A 246 -11.10 4.31 -2.59
N GLU A 247 -12.29 4.09 -3.12
CA GLU A 247 -13.31 5.13 -3.28
C GLU A 247 -13.76 5.68 -1.93
N GLY A 248 -14.06 4.81 -0.96
CA GLY A 248 -14.39 5.19 0.42
C GLY A 248 -13.30 6.03 1.07
N LEU A 249 -12.02 5.66 0.91
CA LEU A 249 -10.90 6.47 1.41
C LEU A 249 -10.79 7.83 0.72
N SER A 250 -11.07 7.91 -0.58
CA SER A 250 -11.10 9.17 -1.32
C SER A 250 -12.19 10.09 -0.76
N LEU A 251 -13.40 9.58 -0.56
CA LEU A 251 -14.53 10.32 0.03
C LEU A 251 -14.23 10.77 1.46
N LEU A 252 -13.67 9.89 2.30
CA LEU A 252 -13.27 10.24 3.67
C LEU A 252 -12.21 11.36 3.68
N ARG A 253 -11.24 11.32 2.76
CA ARG A 253 -10.22 12.36 2.62
C ARG A 253 -10.84 13.68 2.17
N GLN A 254 -11.75 13.65 1.19
CA GLN A 254 -12.47 14.83 0.73
C GLN A 254 -13.33 15.43 1.84
N ALA A 255 -14.01 14.58 2.64
CA ALA A 255 -14.79 15.02 3.79
C ALA A 255 -13.92 15.77 4.81
N ARG A 256 -12.72 15.25 5.12
CA ARG A 256 -11.75 15.93 5.99
C ARG A 256 -11.33 17.29 5.43
N GLN A 257 -10.95 17.33 4.16
CA GLN A 257 -10.48 18.55 3.51
C GLN A 257 -11.59 19.60 3.41
N GLY A 258 -12.79 19.20 3.02
CA GLY A 258 -13.96 20.06 2.95
C GLY A 258 -14.34 20.63 4.33
N TYR A 259 -14.21 19.83 5.39
CA TYR A 259 -14.49 20.28 6.75
C TYR A 259 -13.47 21.30 7.24
N ILE A 260 -12.18 21.07 6.95
CA ILE A 260 -11.12 22.06 7.23
C ILE A 260 -11.36 23.36 6.43
N ALA A 261 -11.85 23.25 5.20
CA ALA A 261 -12.26 24.37 4.36
C ALA A 261 -13.64 24.97 4.74
N GLY A 262 -14.27 24.47 5.80
CA GLY A 262 -15.56 24.91 6.36
C GLY A 262 -16.82 24.55 5.56
N ASN A 263 -16.69 23.72 4.52
CA ASN A 263 -17.83 23.18 3.77
C ASN A 263 -18.46 21.97 4.51
N THR A 264 -18.99 22.23 5.71
CA THR A 264 -19.45 21.17 6.63
C THR A 264 -20.56 20.30 6.04
N ALA A 265 -21.49 20.89 5.28
CA ALA A 265 -22.61 20.17 4.69
C ALA A 265 -22.15 19.14 3.62
N ALA A 266 -21.31 19.58 2.67
CA ALA A 266 -20.77 18.67 1.65
C ALA A 266 -19.86 17.61 2.27
N SER A 267 -19.09 17.96 3.30
CA SER A 267 -18.25 17.01 4.01
C SER A 267 -19.04 15.93 4.74
N LEU A 268 -20.18 16.28 5.34
CA LEU A 268 -21.06 15.30 5.97
C LEU A 268 -21.66 14.35 4.93
N GLU A 269 -22.05 14.86 3.76
CA GLU A 269 -22.56 14.04 2.66
C GLU A 269 -21.51 13.03 2.16
N GLN A 270 -20.28 13.50 1.90
CA GLN A 270 -19.15 12.65 1.52
C GLN A 270 -18.84 11.59 2.59
N LEU A 271 -18.95 11.95 3.87
CA LEU A 271 -18.72 11.02 4.97
C LEU A 271 -19.81 9.93 5.04
N VAL A 272 -21.08 10.28 4.81
CA VAL A 272 -22.18 9.32 4.73
C VAL A 272 -21.98 8.34 3.56
N GLN A 273 -21.52 8.83 2.40
CA GLN A 273 -21.19 7.98 1.26
C GLN A 273 -20.01 7.04 1.59
N ALA A 274 -18.95 7.55 2.22
CA ALA A 274 -17.83 6.73 2.67
C ALA A 274 -18.26 5.65 3.68
N GLU A 275 -19.11 6.00 4.66
CA GLU A 275 -19.68 5.05 5.63
C GLU A 275 -20.49 3.93 4.95
N ALA A 276 -21.26 4.26 3.90
CA ALA A 276 -22.02 3.27 3.15
C ALA A 276 -21.08 2.23 2.50
N ILE A 277 -20.01 2.73 1.85
CA ILE A 277 -18.99 1.88 1.23
C ILE A 277 -18.28 1.01 2.26
N PHE A 278 -17.79 1.59 3.36
CA PHE A 278 -17.08 0.82 4.39
C PHE A 278 -17.96 -0.24 5.05
N ARG A 279 -19.28 0.01 5.16
CA ARG A 279 -20.23 -1.00 5.62
C ARG A 279 -20.41 -2.14 4.63
N GLU A 280 -20.47 -1.82 3.34
CA GLU A 280 -20.61 -2.82 2.28
C GLU A 280 -19.40 -3.76 2.21
N ILE A 281 -18.19 -3.23 2.39
CA ILE A 281 -16.96 -4.04 2.44
C ILE A 281 -16.60 -4.59 3.83
N ASN A 282 -17.44 -4.38 4.84
CA ASN A 282 -17.23 -4.78 6.23
C ASN A 282 -15.89 -4.28 6.85
N ASP A 283 -15.51 -3.04 6.57
CA ASP A 283 -14.33 -2.40 7.18
C ASP A 283 -14.70 -1.61 8.45
N ASP A 284 -14.72 -2.33 9.58
CA ASP A 284 -15.03 -1.77 10.90
C ASP A 284 -14.05 -0.67 11.34
N GLN A 285 -12.78 -0.75 10.92
CA GLN A 285 -11.77 0.24 11.29
C GLN A 285 -12.05 1.58 10.61
N ARG A 286 -12.36 1.58 9.32
CA ARG A 286 -12.69 2.82 8.59
C ARG A 286 -14.08 3.34 8.90
N LEU A 287 -15.01 2.46 9.28
CA LEU A 287 -16.28 2.87 9.88
C LEU A 287 -16.05 3.63 11.19
N ALA A 288 -15.22 3.11 12.09
CA ALA A 288 -14.89 3.79 13.34
C ALA A 288 -14.21 5.16 13.11
N GLU A 289 -13.28 5.23 12.16
CA GLU A 289 -12.62 6.49 11.75
C GLU A 289 -13.63 7.52 11.20
N SER A 290 -14.57 7.06 10.37
CA SER A 290 -15.61 7.92 9.80
C SER A 290 -16.56 8.44 10.89
N ASN A 291 -16.99 7.57 11.80
CA ASN A 291 -17.83 7.95 12.95
C ASN A 291 -17.14 8.96 13.86
N ALA A 292 -15.86 8.76 14.19
CA ALA A 292 -15.10 9.69 15.00
C ALA A 292 -14.99 11.08 14.34
N LEU A 293 -14.82 11.13 13.02
CA LEU A 293 -14.83 12.38 12.27
C LEU A 293 -16.21 13.06 12.32
N LYS A 294 -17.29 12.29 12.18
CA LYS A 294 -18.67 12.79 12.26
C LYS A 294 -18.99 13.40 13.62
N GLU A 295 -18.58 12.73 14.70
CA GLU A 295 -18.70 13.24 16.07
C GLU A 295 -17.91 14.54 16.24
N THR A 296 -16.70 14.60 15.68
CA THR A 296 -15.86 15.80 15.69
C THR A 296 -16.55 16.96 14.98
N MET A 297 -17.13 16.72 13.80
CA MET A 297 -17.89 17.73 13.06
C MET A 297 -19.14 18.20 13.82
N ALA A 298 -19.88 17.28 14.46
CA ALA A 298 -21.06 17.60 15.26
C ALA A 298 -20.71 18.44 16.50
N GLN A 299 -19.62 18.10 17.20
CA GLN A 299 -19.10 18.90 18.31
C GLN A 299 -18.71 20.31 17.86
N ALA A 300 -18.05 20.43 16.71
CA ALA A 300 -17.69 21.73 16.15
C ALA A 300 -18.92 22.56 15.77
N GLN A 301 -19.95 21.93 15.20
CA GLN A 301 -21.20 22.62 14.88
C GLN A 301 -21.91 23.11 16.15
N ASN A 302 -21.97 22.30 17.21
CA ASN A 302 -22.54 22.70 18.49
C ASN A 302 -21.76 23.87 19.12
N LEU A 303 -20.43 23.81 19.13
CA LEU A 303 -19.58 24.90 19.61
C LEU A 303 -19.74 26.17 18.76
N ALA A 304 -19.93 26.05 17.45
CA ALA A 304 -20.18 27.19 16.58
C ALA A 304 -21.54 27.84 16.88
N MET A 305 -22.58 27.04 17.13
CA MET A 305 -23.90 27.57 17.54
C MET A 305 -23.84 28.24 18.91
N GLU A 306 -23.16 27.65 19.89
CA GLU A 306 -22.94 28.23 21.22
C GLU A 306 -22.18 29.56 21.10
N LEU A 307 -21.16 29.62 20.25
CA LEU A 307 -20.39 30.83 20.00
C LEU A 307 -21.24 31.94 19.36
N GLU A 308 -22.08 31.63 18.37
CA GLU A 308 -22.99 32.63 17.78
C GLU A 308 -24.01 33.15 18.80
N HIS A 309 -24.52 32.28 19.66
CA HIS A 309 -25.41 32.68 20.75
C HIS A 309 -24.70 33.62 21.74
N GLU A 310 -23.50 33.25 22.19
CA GLU A 310 -22.69 34.04 23.12
C GLU A 310 -22.23 35.37 22.49
N LYS A 311 -21.97 35.44 21.18
CA LYS A 311 -21.69 36.70 20.47
C LYS A 311 -22.85 37.67 20.59
N TRP A 312 -24.07 37.22 20.37
CA TRP A 312 -25.26 38.06 20.44
C TRP A 312 -25.47 38.61 21.86
N ILE A 313 -25.27 37.75 22.86
CA ILE A 313 -25.33 38.13 24.27
C ILE A 313 -24.21 39.11 24.65
N ALA A 314 -22.99 38.87 24.19
CA ALA A 314 -21.83 39.73 24.42
C ALA A 314 -22.00 41.11 23.76
N PHE A 315 -22.61 41.16 22.58
CA PHE A 315 -22.94 42.40 21.88
C PHE A 315 -23.82 43.34 22.71
N LEU A 316 -24.76 42.77 23.49
CA LEU A 316 -25.67 43.52 24.35
C LEU A 316 -25.07 43.82 25.73
N PHE A 317 -24.36 42.85 26.33
CA PHE A 317 -23.89 42.94 27.72
C PHE A 317 -22.47 42.38 27.85
N MET A 318 -21.46 43.17 27.46
CA MET A 318 -20.07 42.74 27.50
C MET A 318 -19.50 42.79 28.92
N SER A 319 -18.83 41.71 29.34
CA SER A 319 -18.09 41.64 30.62
C SER A 319 -16.75 40.91 30.44
N PRO A 320 -15.76 41.11 31.34
CA PRO A 320 -14.47 40.41 31.28
C PRO A 320 -14.60 38.89 31.30
N ASN A 321 -15.56 38.37 32.07
CA ASN A 321 -15.82 36.93 32.17
C ASN A 321 -16.34 36.37 30.84
N ARG A 322 -17.18 37.12 30.11
CA ARG A 322 -17.70 36.72 28.79
C ARG A 322 -16.62 36.76 27.72
N ALA A 323 -15.75 37.77 27.74
CA ALA A 323 -14.59 37.81 26.84
C ALA A 323 -13.75 36.54 26.98
N LYS A 324 -13.46 36.14 28.23
CA LYS A 324 -12.71 34.92 28.53
C LYS A 324 -13.44 33.66 28.08
N HIS A 325 -14.75 33.60 28.23
CA HIS A 325 -15.56 32.46 27.78
C HIS A 325 -15.57 32.33 26.25
N LEU A 326 -15.73 33.44 25.52
CA LEU A 326 -15.63 33.47 24.06
C LEU A 326 -14.23 33.04 23.57
N ASP A 327 -13.17 33.53 24.22
CA ASP A 327 -11.78 33.12 23.93
C ASP A 327 -11.59 31.60 24.14
N GLN A 328 -12.25 31.00 25.14
CA GLN A 328 -12.25 29.54 25.39
C GLN A 328 -12.99 28.77 24.29
N LEU A 329 -14.17 29.22 23.87
CA LEU A 329 -14.96 28.58 22.81
C LEU A 329 -14.21 28.60 21.47
N ILE A 330 -13.60 29.73 21.12
CA ILE A 330 -12.75 29.86 19.92
C ILE A 330 -11.54 28.92 20.01
N SER A 331 -10.87 28.89 21.16
CA SER A 331 -9.72 27.99 21.37
C SER A 331 -10.11 26.52 21.21
N LYS A 332 -11.31 26.12 21.66
CA LYS A 332 -11.84 24.76 21.45
C LYS A 332 -12.11 24.50 19.97
N LEU A 333 -12.74 25.43 19.25
CA LEU A 333 -13.00 25.30 17.80
C LEU A 333 -11.71 25.20 16.98
N ILE A 334 -10.69 25.98 17.33
CA ILE A 334 -9.35 25.90 16.72
C ILE A 334 -8.75 24.51 16.92
N ARG A 335 -8.80 23.99 18.15
CA ARG A 335 -8.26 22.65 18.47
C ARG A 335 -8.98 21.53 17.71
N ILE A 336 -10.26 21.73 17.38
CA ILE A 336 -11.10 20.78 16.63
C ILE A 336 -10.96 20.97 15.10
N GLY A 337 -10.08 21.89 14.66
CA GLY A 337 -9.70 22.05 13.25
C GLY A 337 -10.54 23.06 12.46
N ASN A 338 -11.47 23.79 13.10
CA ASN A 338 -12.28 24.81 12.43
C ASN A 338 -11.53 26.16 12.42
N GLN A 339 -10.74 26.40 11.36
CA GLN A 339 -9.89 27.59 11.26
C GLN A 339 -10.58 28.80 10.60
N GLN A 340 -11.63 28.58 9.82
CA GLN A 340 -12.13 29.56 8.84
C GLN A 340 -12.72 30.85 9.45
N ASN A 341 -13.15 30.80 10.71
CA ASN A 341 -13.77 31.94 11.39
C ASN A 341 -12.88 32.58 12.45
N THR A 342 -11.71 32.02 12.74
CA THR A 342 -10.91 32.34 13.93
C THR A 342 -10.38 33.77 13.93
N ALA A 343 -9.94 34.27 12.77
CA ALA A 343 -9.46 35.65 12.62
C ALA A 343 -10.59 36.68 12.74
N GLN A 344 -11.75 36.42 12.11
CA GLN A 344 -12.93 37.31 12.21
C GLN A 344 -13.50 37.30 13.64
N LEU A 345 -13.47 36.16 14.30
CA LEU A 345 -13.85 35.97 15.69
C LEU A 345 -12.94 36.72 16.66
N GLN A 346 -11.62 36.64 16.45
CA GLN A 346 -10.66 37.37 17.26
C GLN A 346 -10.84 38.88 17.10
N ALA A 347 -11.02 39.36 15.86
CA ALA A 347 -11.29 40.76 15.58
C ALA A 347 -12.60 41.25 16.23
N PHE A 348 -13.64 40.41 16.26
CA PHE A 348 -14.89 40.71 16.98
C PHE A 348 -14.66 40.85 18.49
N ILE A 349 -13.91 39.94 19.10
CA ILE A 349 -13.57 40.02 20.53
C ILE A 349 -12.78 41.29 20.84
N ASP A 350 -11.78 41.61 20.02
CA ASP A 350 -10.94 42.78 20.22
C ASP A 350 -11.76 44.08 20.08
N MET A 351 -12.65 44.14 19.09
CA MET A 351 -13.59 45.25 18.93
C MET A 351 -14.49 45.41 20.17
N MET A 352 -15.02 44.30 20.70
CA MET A 352 -15.89 44.32 21.87
C MET A 352 -15.15 44.70 23.17
N LYS A 353 -13.89 44.27 23.31
CA LYS A 353 -12.99 44.70 24.41
C LYS A 353 -12.81 46.22 24.39
N VAL A 354 -12.48 46.80 23.24
CA VAL A 354 -12.34 48.27 23.08
C VAL A 354 -13.64 49.00 23.43
N ARG A 355 -14.78 48.52 22.93
CA ARG A 355 -16.10 49.13 23.20
C ARG A 355 -16.43 49.16 24.69
N SER A 356 -16.12 48.10 25.43
CA SER A 356 -16.34 48.04 26.88
C SER A 356 -15.52 49.07 27.66
N ILE A 357 -14.26 49.30 27.25
CA ILE A 357 -13.36 50.31 27.85
C ILE A 357 -13.92 51.72 27.59
N VAL A 358 -14.36 52.00 26.36
CA VAL A 358 -14.94 53.30 26.00
C VAL A 358 -16.20 53.60 26.83
N PHE A 359 -17.09 52.63 27.00
CA PHE A 359 -18.27 52.83 27.84
C PHE A 359 -17.93 53.00 29.33
N ALA A 360 -16.93 52.29 29.85
CA ALA A 360 -16.47 52.48 31.22
C ALA A 360 -15.92 53.89 31.45
N ILE A 361 -15.14 54.42 30.49
CA ILE A 361 -14.64 55.80 30.52
C ILE A 361 -15.81 56.80 30.46
N LEU A 362 -16.76 56.62 29.55
CA LEU A 362 -17.95 57.48 29.45
C LEU A 362 -18.79 57.46 30.73
N ALA A 363 -18.97 56.30 31.34
CA ALA A 363 -19.68 56.16 32.62
C ALA A 363 -18.95 56.90 33.75
N LEU A 364 -17.62 56.81 33.81
CA LEU A 364 -16.79 57.58 34.75
C LEU A 364 -16.91 59.09 34.52
N VAL A 365 -16.90 59.54 33.26
CA VAL A 365 -17.11 60.96 32.90
C VAL A 365 -18.50 61.44 33.30
N LEU A 366 -19.55 60.65 33.07
CA LEU A 366 -20.91 60.99 33.50
C LEU A 366 -21.03 60.99 35.03
N LEU A 367 -20.47 60.00 35.73
CA LEU A 367 -20.47 59.94 37.19
C LEU A 367 -19.74 61.13 37.82
N SER A 368 -18.57 61.49 37.28
CA SER A 368 -17.81 62.66 37.72
C SER A 368 -18.57 63.96 37.42
N PHE A 369 -19.23 64.08 36.26
CA PHE A 369 -20.07 65.23 35.91
C PHE A 369 -21.28 65.36 36.85
N PHE A 370 -21.99 64.27 37.14
CA PHE A 370 -23.11 64.26 38.08
C PHE A 370 -22.66 64.55 39.52
N SER A 371 -21.54 63.97 39.94
CA SER A 371 -20.94 64.23 41.26
C SER A 371 -20.53 65.69 41.38
N TYR A 372 -19.93 66.28 40.34
CA TYR A 372 -19.59 67.69 40.27
C TYR A 372 -20.83 68.59 40.32
N ARG A 373 -21.89 68.30 39.55
CA ARG A 373 -23.16 69.05 39.63
C ARG A 373 -23.77 68.98 41.04
N ARG A 374 -23.71 67.82 41.68
CA ARG A 374 -24.25 67.61 43.03
C ARG A 374 -23.45 68.38 44.08
N LEU A 375 -22.12 68.32 44.01
CA LEU A 375 -21.21 69.12 44.84
C LEU A 375 -21.47 70.62 44.67
N ARG A 376 -21.56 71.11 43.43
CA ARG A 376 -21.84 72.52 43.15
C ARG A 376 -23.20 72.98 43.66
N ALA A 377 -24.23 72.12 43.55
CA ALA A 377 -25.55 72.40 44.13
C ALA A 377 -25.51 72.45 45.67
N TRP A 378 -24.68 71.60 46.29
CA TRP A 378 -24.49 71.57 47.74
C TRP A 378 -23.74 72.82 48.24
N VAL A 379 -22.67 73.23 47.56
CA VAL A 379 -21.94 74.49 47.86
C VAL A 379 -22.85 75.71 47.74
N LYS A 380 -23.66 75.79 46.68
CA LYS A 380 -24.67 76.87 46.55
C LYS A 380 -25.70 76.90 47.68
N LYS A 381 -25.99 75.75 48.30
CA LYS A 381 -26.93 75.65 49.41
C LYS A 381 -26.31 76.12 50.72
N LEU A 382 -25.00 75.88 50.91
CA LEU A 382 -24.23 76.40 52.04
C LEU A 382 -24.07 77.93 51.97
N ASP A 383 -23.88 78.51 50.78
CA ASP A 383 -23.81 79.97 50.61
C ASP A 383 -25.14 80.71 50.88
N GLN A 384 -26.26 79.98 51.06
CA GLN A 384 -27.60 80.54 51.30
C GLN A 384 -28.07 80.44 52.77
N GLU A 385 -27.29 79.83 53.67
CA GLU A 385 -27.55 79.91 55.09
C GLU A 385 -26.75 81.08 55.68
N PRO A 386 -27.40 82.19 56.11
CA PRO A 386 -26.69 83.28 56.76
C PRO A 386 -26.17 82.76 58.11
N TYR A 387 -24.85 82.84 58.29
CA TYR A 387 -24.20 82.68 59.59
C TYR A 387 -24.87 83.61 60.60
N LEU A 388 -25.56 83.02 61.58
CA LEU A 388 -26.04 83.68 62.80
C LEU A 388 -24.89 83.84 63.79
#